data_AF-A0A849THC3-F1
#
_entry.id   AF-A0A849THC3-F1
#
_cell.length_a   1.000
_cell.length_b   1.000
_cell.length_c   1.000
_cell.angle_alpha   90.00
_cell.angle_beta   90.00
_cell.angle_gamma   90.00
#
_symmetry.space_group_name_H-M   'P 1'
#
loop_
_entity.id
_entity.type
_entity.pdbx_description
1 polymer ?
#
loop_
_entity_poly.entity_id
_entity_poly.type
_entity_poly.pdbx_seq_one_letter_code
_entity_poly.pdbx_strand_id
1 'polypeptide(L)'
;MVHTLAPENKIFTYLKNHSFDDFYNDEIPMRQLCSSPPIKKIILIFFNGKNQGEVIQESSVQTQRLIDMAKVHFNKVEILGPRPSMVEKKVNKFTWSLMIRSDDINQLHNLVNTFEKTYNPPNSISLKIDVDPYYFD
;
A
#
# COMPACT_ATOMS: atom_id res chain seq x y z
N MET A 1 -26.41 -11.28 -16.98
CA MET A 1 -27.03 -9.95 -16.81
C MET A 1 -26.20 -9.19 -15.78
N VAL A 2 -25.84 -7.94 -16.04
CA VAL A 2 -25.06 -7.11 -15.09
C VAL A 2 -25.97 -6.01 -14.58
N HIS A 3 -26.02 -5.83 -13.25
CA HIS A 3 -26.75 -4.75 -12.60
C HIS A 3 -25.74 -3.74 -12.07
N THR A 4 -25.84 -2.47 -12.50
CA THR A 4 -24.92 -1.40 -12.13
C THR A 4 -25.65 -0.07 -12.05
N LEU A 5 -25.14 0.84 -11.22
CA LEU A 5 -25.61 2.23 -11.14
C LEU A 5 -24.91 3.15 -12.15
N ALA A 6 -23.89 2.67 -12.85
CA ALA A 6 -23.12 3.44 -13.85
C ALA A 6 -23.08 2.71 -15.21
N PRO A 7 -24.24 2.48 -15.87
CA PRO A 7 -24.33 1.71 -17.12
C PRO A 7 -23.52 2.32 -18.28
N GLU A 8 -23.26 3.63 -18.24
CA GLU A 8 -22.48 4.37 -19.22
C GLU A 8 -20.95 4.19 -19.08
N ASN A 9 -20.49 3.48 -18.06
CA ASN A 9 -19.06 3.24 -17.89
C ASN A 9 -18.51 2.47 -19.10
N LYS A 10 -17.45 3.01 -19.73
CA LYS A 10 -16.80 2.42 -20.90
C LYS A 10 -16.38 0.96 -20.72
N ILE A 11 -16.18 0.51 -19.47
CA ILE A 11 -15.90 -0.89 -19.16
C ILE A 11 -16.93 -1.85 -19.78
N PHE A 12 -18.20 -1.47 -19.82
CA PHE A 12 -19.26 -2.29 -20.40
C PHE A 12 -19.17 -2.38 -21.92
N THR A 13 -18.63 -1.35 -22.58
CA THR A 13 -18.34 -1.37 -24.01
C THR A 13 -17.22 -2.35 -24.33
N TYR A 14 -16.11 -2.31 -23.59
CA TYR A 14 -15.00 -3.26 -23.81
C TYR A 14 -15.42 -4.70 -23.53
N LEU A 15 -16.17 -4.94 -22.45
CA LEU A 15 -16.71 -6.26 -22.11
C LEU A 15 -17.63 -6.81 -23.19
N LYS A 16 -18.55 -5.99 -23.71
CA LYS A 16 -19.47 -6.39 -24.78
C LYS A 16 -18.74 -6.73 -26.08
N ASN A 17 -17.67 -6.00 -26.38
CA ASN A 17 -16.90 -6.18 -27.61
C ASN A 17 -15.78 -7.23 -27.47
N HIS A 18 -15.59 -7.83 -26.29
CA HIS A 18 -14.46 -8.70 -25.96
C HIS A 18 -13.08 -8.07 -26.23
N SER A 19 -13.01 -6.74 -26.20
CA SER A 19 -11.79 -5.98 -26.50
C SER A 19 -10.95 -5.75 -25.24
N PHE A 20 -10.13 -6.73 -24.87
CA PHE A 20 -9.18 -6.56 -23.76
C PHE A 20 -8.07 -5.56 -24.08
N ASP A 21 -7.59 -5.55 -25.33
CA ASP A 21 -6.51 -4.66 -25.75
C ASP A 21 -6.92 -3.19 -25.68
N ASP A 22 -8.13 -2.86 -26.15
CA ASP A 22 -8.67 -1.49 -26.08
C ASP A 22 -8.83 -1.02 -24.64
N PHE A 23 -9.32 -1.89 -23.74
CA PHE A 23 -9.38 -1.60 -22.32
C PHE A 23 -8.00 -1.31 -21.74
N TYR A 24 -7.02 -2.17 -22.04
CA TYR A 24 -5.66 -2.02 -21.54
C TYR A 24 -5.01 -0.72 -22.02
N ASN A 25 -5.15 -0.39 -23.30
CA ASN A 25 -4.61 0.82 -23.89
C ASN A 25 -5.22 2.09 -23.29
N ASP A 26 -6.50 2.06 -22.92
CA ASP A 26 -7.17 3.18 -22.26
C ASP A 26 -6.85 3.26 -20.75
N GLU A 27 -6.58 2.13 -20.08
CA GLU A 27 -6.30 2.08 -18.64
C GLU A 27 -4.84 2.44 -18.30
N ILE A 28 -3.87 1.97 -19.09
CA ILE A 28 -2.44 2.09 -18.77
C ILE A 28 -1.95 3.55 -18.59
N PRO A 29 -2.41 4.56 -19.37
CA PRO A 29 -1.99 5.94 -19.16
C PRO A 29 -2.52 6.50 -17.84
N MET A 30 -3.74 6.11 -17.45
CA MET A 30 -4.31 6.51 -16.15
C MET A 30 -3.49 5.91 -14.99
N ARG A 31 -3.08 4.64 -15.11
CA ARG A 31 -2.21 4.00 -14.11
C ARG A 31 -0.83 4.65 -13.99
N GLN A 32 -0.26 5.12 -15.11
CA GLN A 32 0.98 5.90 -15.11
C GLN A 32 0.82 7.23 -14.37
N LEU A 33 -0.24 7.99 -14.70
CA LEU A 33 -0.54 9.27 -14.03
C LEU A 33 -0.74 9.08 -12.52
N CYS A 34 -1.45 8.03 -12.11
CA CYS A 34 -1.72 7.73 -10.70
C CYS A 34 -0.58 6.98 -9.99
N SER A 35 0.55 6.71 -10.67
CA SER A 35 1.67 5.97 -10.09
C SER A 35 1.25 4.64 -9.45
N SER A 36 0.32 3.93 -10.10
CA SER A 36 -0.28 2.69 -9.61
C SER A 36 0.39 1.46 -10.25
N PRO A 37 0.32 0.26 -9.65
CA PRO A 37 0.87 -0.95 -10.26
C PRO A 37 0.29 -1.17 -11.66
N PRO A 38 1.06 -1.64 -12.65
CA PRO A 38 2.43 -2.17 -12.55
C PRO A 38 3.55 -1.11 -12.59
N ILE A 39 3.21 0.19 -12.67
CA ILE A 39 4.19 1.28 -12.92
C ILE A 39 5.07 1.54 -11.72
N LYS A 40 4.50 1.51 -10.50
CA LYS A 40 5.26 1.52 -9.25
C LYS A 40 5.00 0.23 -8.47
N LYS A 41 6.03 -0.25 -7.80
CA LYS A 41 5.95 -1.34 -6.83
C LYS A 41 5.46 -0.80 -5.50
N ILE A 42 4.68 -1.61 -4.79
CA ILE A 42 4.03 -1.21 -3.54
C ILE A 42 4.36 -2.24 -2.46
N ILE A 43 4.66 -1.75 -1.27
CA ILE A 43 4.77 -2.55 -0.05
C ILE A 43 3.84 -1.94 1.00
N LEU A 44 3.05 -2.78 1.66
CA LEU A 44 2.25 -2.40 2.82
C LEU A 44 2.91 -2.95 4.08
N ILE A 45 3.02 -2.09 5.10
CA ILE A 45 3.45 -2.50 6.42
C ILE A 45 2.28 -2.30 7.37
N PHE A 46 1.88 -3.36 8.06
CA PHE A 46 0.78 -3.38 9.01
C PHE A 46 1.29 -3.54 10.44
N PHE A 47 0.84 -2.65 11.30
CA PHE A 47 1.03 -2.66 12.75
C PHE A 47 -0.27 -3.13 13.39
N ASN A 48 -0.23 -4.26 14.09
CA ASN A 48 -1.41 -4.84 14.71
C ASN A 48 -1.20 -4.96 16.21
N GLY A 49 -2.17 -4.55 17.02
CA GLY A 49 -2.08 -4.64 18.48
C GLY A 49 -3.45 -4.58 19.14
N LYS A 50 -3.52 -4.95 20.42
CA LYS A 50 -4.78 -4.91 21.19
C LYS A 50 -5.10 -3.52 21.73
N ASN A 51 -4.07 -2.71 21.96
CA ASN A 51 -4.19 -1.33 22.45
C ASN A 51 -4.11 -0.36 21.27
N GLN A 52 -5.19 0.36 21.01
CA GLN A 52 -5.27 1.32 19.90
C GLN A 52 -4.22 2.43 20.03
N GLY A 53 -4.04 2.99 21.23
CA GLY A 53 -3.10 4.10 21.44
C GLY A 53 -1.66 3.71 21.15
N GLU A 54 -1.25 2.52 21.59
CA GLU A 54 0.09 1.97 21.30
C GLU A 54 0.29 1.75 19.80
N VAL A 55 -0.69 1.18 19.10
CA VAL A 55 -0.60 0.93 17.65
C VAL A 55 -0.50 2.24 16.86
N ILE A 56 -1.30 3.25 17.22
CA ILE A 56 -1.26 4.58 16.59
C ILE A 56 0.10 5.22 16.81
N GLN A 57 0.57 5.24 18.06
CA GLN A 57 1.82 5.87 18.42
C GLN A 57 2.99 5.19 17.69
N GLU A 58 3.06 3.86 17.75
CA GLU A 58 4.15 3.11 17.16
C GLU A 58 4.18 3.27 15.64
N SER A 59 3.03 3.10 14.96
CA SER A 59 2.94 3.27 13.51
C SER A 59 3.32 4.69 13.08
N SER A 60 2.96 5.71 13.86
CA SER A 60 3.35 7.11 13.58
C SER A 60 4.84 7.34 13.72
N VAL A 61 5.45 6.86 14.82
CA VAL A 61 6.90 6.99 15.06
C VAL A 61 7.68 6.27 13.97
N GLN A 62 7.33 5.02 13.64
CA GLN A 62 8.05 4.28 12.61
C GLN A 62 7.84 4.87 11.21
N THR A 63 6.64 5.38 10.90
CA THR A 63 6.40 6.06 9.61
C THR A 63 7.29 7.29 9.48
N GLN A 64 7.39 8.12 10.52
CA GLN A 64 8.24 9.30 10.49
C GLN A 64 9.71 8.94 10.29
N ARG A 65 10.20 7.91 11.00
CA ARG A 65 11.58 7.40 10.82
C ARG A 65 11.85 6.91 9.41
N LEU A 66 10.90 6.18 8.81
CA LEU A 66 11.00 5.73 7.42
C LEU A 66 11.02 6.92 6.45
N ILE A 67 10.19 7.94 6.66
CA ILE A 67 10.17 9.16 5.86
C ILE A 67 11.54 9.87 5.91
N ASP A 68 12.10 10.02 7.11
CA ASP A 68 13.37 10.71 7.28
C ASP A 68 14.53 9.91 6.66
N MET A 69 14.53 8.58 6.80
CA MET A 69 15.49 7.70 6.14
C MET A 69 15.36 7.76 4.61
N ALA A 70 14.13 7.75 4.09
CA ALA A 70 13.88 7.83 2.65
C ALA A 70 14.36 9.15 2.05
N LYS A 71 14.13 10.28 2.73
CA LYS A 71 14.62 11.60 2.27
C LYS A 71 16.14 11.66 2.10
N VAL A 72 16.90 10.97 2.95
CA VAL A 72 18.36 11.01 2.94
C VAL A 72 18.95 9.96 2.00
N HIS A 73 18.41 8.75 1.99
CA HIS A 73 19.04 7.59 1.34
C HIS A 73 18.24 6.99 0.18
N PHE A 74 16.93 7.27 0.07
CA PHE A 74 16.03 6.61 -0.86
C PHE A 74 15.07 7.61 -1.53
N ASN A 75 15.63 8.56 -2.30
CA ASN A 75 14.91 9.69 -2.88
C ASN A 75 13.80 9.35 -3.88
N LYS A 76 13.73 8.11 -4.37
CA LYS A 76 12.65 7.64 -5.25
C LYS A 76 11.55 6.89 -4.51
N VAL A 77 11.65 6.78 -3.19
CA VAL A 77 10.67 6.08 -2.36
C VAL A 77 9.69 7.08 -1.77
N GLU A 78 8.41 6.85 -2.03
CA GLU A 78 7.30 7.58 -1.43
C GLU A 78 6.67 6.74 -0.32
N ILE A 79 6.38 7.39 0.82
CA ILE A 79 5.71 6.76 1.96
C ILE A 79 4.40 7.50 2.21
N LEU A 80 3.30 6.76 2.33
CA LEU A 80 1.95 7.26 2.55
C LEU A 80 1.37 6.66 3.83
N GLY A 81 0.71 7.49 4.65
CA GLY A 81 0.16 7.10 5.94
C GLY A 81 0.94 7.68 7.14
N PRO A 82 0.86 7.05 8.33
CA PRO A 82 0.11 5.83 8.61
C PRO A 82 -1.40 6.11 8.65
N ARG A 83 -2.21 5.10 8.39
CA ARG A 83 -3.67 5.17 8.39
C ARG A 83 -4.29 3.93 9.04
N PRO A 84 -5.49 4.03 9.65
CA PRO A 84 -6.23 2.83 10.04
C PRO A 84 -6.48 1.94 8.81
N SER A 85 -6.39 0.62 8.97
CA SER A 85 -6.76 -0.32 7.91
C SER A 85 -8.28 -0.30 7.67
N MET A 86 -8.72 -0.66 6.46
CA MET A 86 -10.15 -0.66 6.10
C MET A 86 -10.97 -1.60 7.00
N VAL A 87 -10.34 -2.67 7.49
CA VAL A 87 -10.92 -3.54 8.53
C VAL A 87 -10.35 -3.13 9.89
N GLU A 88 -11.01 -2.17 10.52
CA GLU A 88 -10.52 -1.53 11.76
C GLU A 88 -10.45 -2.50 12.98
N LYS A 89 -11.20 -3.62 12.93
CA LYS A 89 -11.24 -4.62 14.00
C LYS A 89 -11.46 -6.04 13.48
N LYS A 90 -10.38 -6.73 13.10
CA LYS A 90 -10.40 -8.19 12.90
C LYS A 90 -9.84 -8.85 14.18
N VAL A 91 -10.65 -9.67 14.86
CA VAL A 91 -10.23 -10.43 16.05
C VAL A 91 -9.74 -9.54 17.22
N ASN A 92 -10.46 -8.46 17.51
CA ASN A 92 -10.18 -7.58 18.67
C ASN A 92 -8.76 -6.96 18.70
N LYS A 93 -8.14 -6.79 17.53
CA LYS A 93 -6.91 -6.04 17.33
C LYS A 93 -7.20 -4.82 16.45
N PHE A 94 -6.53 -3.73 16.76
CA PHE A 94 -6.46 -2.52 15.93
C PHE A 94 -5.31 -2.68 14.94
N THR A 95 -5.57 -2.34 13.68
CA THR A 95 -4.60 -2.44 12.60
C THR A 95 -4.37 -1.08 11.97
N TRP A 96 -3.12 -0.62 12.01
CA TRP A 96 -2.66 0.57 11.30
C TRP A 96 -1.70 0.16 10.21
N SER A 97 -1.73 0.86 9.08
CA SER A 97 -0.91 0.55 7.92
C SER A 97 -0.23 1.79 7.38
N LEU A 98 0.96 1.60 6.83
CA LEU A 98 1.60 2.56 5.94
C LEU A 98 1.88 1.88 4.61
N MET A 99 1.89 2.68 3.55
CA MET A 99 2.20 2.23 2.20
C MET A 99 3.53 2.84 1.76
N ILE A 100 4.39 2.01 1.21
CA ILE A 100 5.65 2.41 0.59
C ILE A 100 5.54 2.11 -0.90
N ARG A 101 5.88 3.06 -1.76
CA ARG A 101 5.87 2.85 -3.21
C ARG A 101 7.07 3.48 -3.89
N SER A 102 7.56 2.85 -4.94
CA SER A 102 8.67 3.36 -5.75
C SER A 102 8.65 2.77 -7.15
N ASP A 103 9.22 3.50 -8.11
CA ASP A 103 9.59 2.99 -9.43
C ASP A 103 10.99 2.30 -9.42
N ASP A 104 11.74 2.46 -8.33
CA ASP A 104 13.06 1.84 -8.12
C ASP A 104 12.97 0.70 -7.11
N ILE A 105 12.92 -0.53 -7.63
CA ILE A 105 12.77 -1.76 -6.84
C ILE A 105 13.94 -1.92 -5.85
N ASN A 106 15.15 -1.51 -6.23
CA ASN A 106 16.32 -1.66 -5.38
C ASN A 106 16.23 -0.74 -4.17
N GLN A 107 15.83 0.53 -4.36
CA GLN A 107 15.62 1.45 -3.25
C GLN A 107 14.50 0.97 -2.32
N LEU A 108 13.39 0.48 -2.89
CA LEU A 108 12.27 -0.04 -2.13
C LEU A 108 12.67 -1.24 -1.25
N HIS A 109 13.35 -2.23 -1.82
CA HIS A 109 13.84 -3.41 -1.09
C HIS A 109 14.88 -3.04 -0.03
N ASN A 110 15.79 -2.13 -0.34
CA ASN A 110 16.83 -1.71 0.60
C ASN A 110 16.26 -0.95 1.80
N LEU A 111 15.25 -0.08 1.60
CA LEU A 111 14.57 0.60 2.69
C LEU A 111 13.89 -0.40 3.63
N VAL A 112 13.11 -1.35 3.07
CA VAL A 112 12.38 -2.34 3.88
C VAL A 112 13.34 -3.29 4.60
N ASN A 113 14.40 -3.76 3.94
CA ASN A 113 15.41 -4.61 4.57
C ASN A 113 16.15 -3.86 5.71
N THR A 114 16.40 -2.56 5.53
CA THR A 114 17.00 -1.73 6.60
C THR A 114 16.03 -1.58 7.77
N PHE A 115 14.75 -1.37 7.50
CA PHE A 115 13.70 -1.32 8.52
C PHE A 115 13.61 -2.63 9.30
N GLU A 116 13.51 -3.78 8.63
CA GLU A 116 13.42 -5.09 9.29
C GLU A 116 14.63 -5.40 10.19
N LYS A 117 15.82 -4.92 9.81
CA LYS A 117 17.05 -5.12 10.61
C LYS A 117 17.18 -4.17 11.79
N THR A 118 16.56 -2.99 11.73
CA THR A 118 16.73 -1.94 12.74
C THR A 118 15.54 -1.83 13.69
N TYR A 119 14.40 -2.38 13.29
CA TYR A 119 13.17 -2.31 14.05
C TYR A 119 12.85 -3.64 14.74
N ASN A 120 12.87 -3.60 16.08
CA ASN A 120 12.35 -4.67 16.92
C ASN A 120 11.00 -4.23 17.49
N PRO A 121 9.88 -4.79 17.01
CA PRO A 121 8.57 -4.41 17.52
C PRO A 121 8.41 -4.82 18.99
N PRO A 122 7.71 -4.02 19.81
CA PRO A 122 7.37 -4.42 21.17
C PRO A 122 6.41 -5.62 21.15
N ASN A 123 6.40 -6.44 22.21
CA ASN A 123 5.57 -7.65 22.28
C ASN A 123 4.05 -7.39 22.12
N SER A 124 3.58 -6.16 22.37
CA SER A 124 2.18 -5.77 22.21
C SER A 124 1.79 -5.52 20.74
N ILE A 125 2.77 -5.41 19.84
CA ILE A 125 2.59 -5.06 18.43
C ILE A 125 3.18 -6.16 17.55
N SER A 126 2.36 -6.69 16.64
CA SER A 126 2.81 -7.61 15.60
C SER A 126 2.87 -6.89 14.25
N LEU A 127 4.02 -6.99 13.59
CA LEU A 127 4.25 -6.45 12.25
C LEU A 127 3.89 -7.50 11.17
N LYS A 128 3.26 -7.05 10.08
CA LYS A 128 3.12 -7.82 8.84
C LYS A 128 3.58 -6.93 7.68
N ILE A 129 4.43 -7.46 6.81
CA ILE A 129 4.87 -6.79 5.57
C ILE A 129 4.29 -7.56 4.40
N ASP A 130 3.66 -6.84 3.46
CA ASP A 130 3.03 -7.39 2.26
C ASP A 130 3.67 -6.73 1.04
N VAL A 131 4.40 -7.52 0.25
CA VAL A 131 5.14 -7.06 -0.93
C VAL A 131 4.32 -7.35 -2.18
N ASP A 132 4.10 -6.33 -3.00
CA ASP A 132 3.19 -6.37 -4.16
C ASP A 132 1.79 -6.90 -3.78
N PRO A 133 1.10 -6.23 -2.84
CA PRO A 133 -0.19 -6.68 -2.33
C PRO A 133 -1.24 -6.69 -3.44
N TYR A 134 -1.96 -7.81 -3.57
CA TYR A 134 -3.14 -7.91 -4.43
C TYR A 134 -4.38 -7.26 -3.79
N TYR A 135 -4.42 -7.19 -2.46
CA TYR A 135 -5.49 -6.60 -1.65
C TYR A 135 -4.90 -5.65 -0.61
N PHE A 136 -5.60 -4.55 -0.31
CA PHE A 136 -5.12 -3.51 0.62
C PHE A 136 -5.65 -3.69 2.07
N ASP A 137 -6.15 -4.88 2.41
CA ASP A 137 -6.92 -5.17 3.63
C ASP A 137 -6.22 -6.14 4.61
#